data_AF-A0A7W6DK04-F1
#
_entry.id   AF-A0A7W6DK04-F1
#
_cell.length_a   1.000
_cell.length_b   1.000
_cell.length_c   1.000
_cell.angle_alpha   90.00
_cell.angle_beta   90.00
_cell.angle_gamma   90.00
#
_symmetry.space_group_name_H-M   'P 1'
#
loop_
_entity.id
_entity.type
_entity.pdbx_description
1 polymer ?
#
loop_
_entity_poly.entity_id
_entity_poly.type
_entity_poly.pdbx_seq_one_letter_code
_entity_poly.pdbx_strand_id
1 'polypeptide(L)' 'MVKRKVIISHPDDIMHMKRTADRLFGDQYEWSVLGAGARQMSIGAMAALMGGNVRIGLEDSLWGGPGRLA' A
#
# COMPACT_ATOMS: atom_id res chain seq x y z
N MET A 1 1.15 -8.35 -18.15
CA MET A 1 1.32 -7.41 -17.02
C MET A 1 0.20 -7.64 -16.02
N VAL A 2 0.49 -8.15 -14.82
CA VAL A 2 -0.49 -8.43 -13.77
C VAL A 2 -0.48 -7.29 -12.74
N LYS A 3 -1.64 -6.70 -12.42
CA LYS A 3 -1.75 -5.70 -11.34
C LYS A 3 -2.18 -6.37 -10.05
N ARG A 4 -1.41 -6.20 -8.98
CA ARG A 4 -1.70 -6.77 -7.65
C ARG A 4 -1.91 -5.66 -6.62
N LYS A 5 -2.97 -5.79 -5.82
CA LYS A 5 -3.33 -4.86 -4.75
C LYS A 5 -3.19 -5.56 -3.41
N VAL A 6 -2.63 -4.85 -2.43
CA VAL A 6 -2.44 -5.39 -1.07
C VAL A 6 -3.02 -4.43 -0.03
N ILE A 7 -3.87 -4.96 0.88
CA ILE A 7 -4.43 -4.26 2.05
C ILE A 7 -3.64 -4.66 3.28
N ILE A 8 -3.17 -3.67 4.06
CA ILE A 8 -2.12 -3.93 5.05
C ILE A 8 -2.39 -3.15 6.33
N SER A 9 -2.01 -3.72 7.47
CA SER A 9 -1.99 -3.07 8.77
C SER A 9 -0.55 -2.87 9.27
N HIS A 10 0.39 -3.82 9.11
CA HIS A 10 1.76 -3.70 9.63
C HIS A 10 2.83 -3.54 8.53
N PRO A 11 3.90 -2.73 8.73
CA PRO A 11 5.00 -2.58 7.76
C PRO A 11 5.64 -3.91 7.31
N ASP A 12 5.80 -4.86 8.23
CA ASP A 12 6.40 -6.17 7.91
C ASP A 12 5.54 -6.99 6.92
N ASP A 13 4.22 -6.82 6.97
CA ASP A 13 3.31 -7.47 6.02
C ASP A 13 3.55 -6.93 4.60
N ILE A 14 3.87 -5.63 4.45
CA ILE A 14 4.24 -5.03 3.17
C ILE A 14 5.47 -5.72 2.60
N MET A 15 6.52 -5.83 3.42
CA MET A 15 7.78 -6.44 3.01
C MET A 15 7.63 -7.94 2.71
N HIS A 16 6.83 -8.64 3.50
CA HIS A 16 6.53 -10.05 3.26
C HIS A 16 5.78 -10.26 1.95
N MET A 17 4.73 -9.47 1.69
CA MET A 17 3.93 -9.60 0.47
C MET A 17 4.70 -9.15 -0.77
N LYS A 18 5.50 -8.09 -0.68
CA LYS A 18 6.39 -7.65 -1.77
C LYS A 18 7.43 -8.73 -2.11
N ARG A 19 8.10 -9.30 -1.11
CA ARG A 19 9.05 -10.42 -1.35
C ARG A 19 8.38 -11.64 -1.96
N THR A 20 7.15 -11.93 -1.54
CA THR A 20 6.37 -13.04 -2.12
C THR A 20 6.02 -12.76 -3.58
N ALA A 21 5.62 -11.53 -3.90
CA ALA A 21 5.31 -11.13 -5.27
C ALA A 21 6.55 -11.14 -6.17
N ASP A 22 7.69 -10.59 -5.71
CA ASP A 22 8.97 -10.67 -6.43
C ASP A 22 9.36 -12.12 -6.75
N ARG A 23 9.23 -13.03 -5.78
CA ARG A 23 9.58 -14.44 -5.95
C ARG A 23 8.66 -15.15 -6.95
N LEU A 24 7.37 -14.81 -6.97
CA LEU A 24 6.38 -15.50 -7.80
C LEU A 24 6.27 -14.91 -9.22
N PHE A 25 6.49 -13.61 -9.36
CA PHE A 25 6.16 -12.87 -10.58
C PHE A 25 7.36 -12.14 -11.20
N GLY A 26 8.51 -12.08 -10.52
CA GLY A 26 9.69 -11.38 -11.03
C GLY A 26 9.39 -9.91 -11.33
N ASP A 27 9.71 -9.46 -12.54
CA ASP A 27 9.43 -8.12 -13.05
C ASP A 27 8.06 -8.00 -13.77
N GLN A 28 7.28 -9.08 -13.85
CA GLN A 28 6.06 -9.16 -14.66
C GLN A 28 4.80 -8.66 -13.95
N TYR A 29 4.96 -7.77 -12.96
CA TYR A 29 3.85 -7.23 -12.19
C TYR A 29 4.02 -5.76 -11.85
N GLU A 30 2.89 -5.08 -11.77
CA GLU A 30 2.78 -3.81 -11.07
C GLU A 30 2.07 -4.04 -9.76
N TRP A 31 2.48 -3.31 -8.73
CA TRP A 31 1.88 -3.43 -7.41
C TRP A 31 1.43 -2.10 -6.86
N SER A 32 0.41 -2.17 -6.02
CA SER A 32 -0.10 -1.04 -5.27
C SER A 32 -0.51 -1.45 -3.85
N VAL A 33 -0.40 -0.51 -2.92
CA VAL A 33 -0.88 -0.63 -1.55
C VAL A 33 -2.00 0.36 -1.27
N LEU A 34 -2.85 0.02 -0.30
CA LEU A 34 -3.61 0.98 0.48
C LEU A 34 -3.39 0.72 1.96
N GLY A 35 -3.34 1.79 2.75
CA GLY A 35 -3.49 1.71 4.20
C GLY A 35 -4.90 2.10 4.61
N ALA A 36 -5.50 1.32 5.51
CA ALA A 36 -6.83 1.64 6.04
C ALA A 36 -6.75 2.75 7.09
N GLY A 37 -7.68 3.71 7.01
CA GLY A 37 -7.86 4.78 7.99
C GLY A 37 -6.60 5.61 8.24
N ALA A 38 -6.28 5.84 9.51
CA ALA A 38 -5.15 6.68 9.93
C ALA A 38 -3.77 6.22 9.41
N ARG A 39 -3.65 4.97 8.91
CA ARG A 39 -2.39 4.43 8.35
C ARG A 39 -2.25 4.66 6.85
N GLN A 40 -3.23 5.26 6.18
CA GLN A 40 -3.21 5.49 4.72
C GLN A 40 -1.92 6.15 4.25
N MET A 41 -1.53 7.25 4.90
CA MET A 41 -0.35 8.03 4.49
C MET A 41 0.97 7.33 4.81
N SER A 42 1.10 6.68 5.97
CA SER A 42 2.34 6.00 6.34
C SER A 42 2.61 4.76 5.49
N ILE A 43 1.56 3.98 5.19
CA ILE A 43 1.64 2.82 4.28
C ILE A 43 1.91 3.28 2.84
N GLY A 44 1.21 4.32 2.38
CA GLY A 44 1.43 4.90 1.06
C GLY A 44 2.86 5.41 0.87
N ALA A 45 3.41 6.11 1.86
CA ALA A 45 4.79 6.59 1.82
C ALA A 45 5.80 5.44 1.72
N MET A 46 5.60 4.36 2.48
CA MET A 46 6.48 3.19 2.42
C MET A 46 6.49 2.54 1.02
N ALA A 47 5.32 2.37 0.40
CA ALA A 47 5.26 1.83 -0.96
C ALA A 47 5.89 2.77 -2.00
N ALA A 48 5.65 4.08 -1.89
CA ALA A 48 6.26 5.06 -2.79
C ALA A 48 7.79 5.00 -2.74
N LEU A 49 8.37 4.89 -1.53
CA LEU A 49 9.82 4.73 -1.34
C LEU A 49 10.37 3.43 -1.94
N MET A 50 9.54 2.40 -2.05
CA MET A 50 9.90 1.10 -2.63
C MET A 50 9.62 1.00 -4.14
N GLY A 51 9.22 2.10 -4.79
CA GLY A 51 8.88 2.12 -6.22
C GLY A 51 7.52 1.46 -6.55
N GLY A 52 6.63 1.33 -5.57
CA GLY A 52 5.26 0.86 -5.75
C GLY A 52 4.27 1.99 -6.01
N ASN A 53 3.08 1.63 -6.47
CA ASN A 53 1.98 2.58 -6.64
C ASN A 53 1.20 2.78 -5.33
N VAL A 54 0.68 3.98 -5.12
CA VAL A 54 -0.09 4.30 -3.92
C VAL A 54 -1.56 4.49 -4.27
N ARG A 55 -2.45 3.88 -3.47
CA ARG A 55 -3.88 4.13 -3.52
C ARG A 55 -4.31 4.97 -2.31
N ILE A 56 -5.00 6.06 -2.59
CA ILE A 56 -5.61 6.97 -1.62
C ILE A 56 -7.08 7.19 -2.00
N GLY A 57 -7.89 7.57 -1.01
CA GLY A 57 -9.30 7.88 -1.22
C GLY A 57 -10.13 7.74 0.05
N LEU A 58 -11.30 8.38 0.04
CA LEU A 58 -12.28 8.33 1.14
C LEU A 58 -12.84 6.92 1.36
N GLU A 59 -12.79 6.07 0.34
CA GLU A 59 -13.09 4.63 0.42
C GLU A 59 -12.19 3.89 1.41
N ASP A 60 -10.93 4.32 1.54
CA ASP A 60 -9.91 3.62 2.31
C ASP A 60 -9.62 4.36 3.65
N SER A 61 -9.80 5.69 3.69
CA SER A 61 -9.69 6.50 4.89
C SER A 61 -10.55 7.77 4.82
N LEU A 62 -11.35 8.01 5.85
CA LEU A 62 -12.11 9.26 6.03
C LEU A 62 -11.28 10.40 6.63
N TRP A 63 -10.01 10.16 6.95
CA TRP A 63 -9.18 11.08 7.73
C TRP A 63 -8.15 11.80 6.86
N GLY A 64 -8.15 13.14 6.91
CA GLY A 64 -7.09 13.99 6.34
C GLY A 64 -5.94 14.26 7.32
N GLY A 65 -6.08 13.79 8.55
CA GLY A 65 -5.10 13.87 9.63
C GLY A 65 -5.70 13.40 10.95
N PRO A 66 -4.90 13.33 12.04
CA PRO A 66 -5.39 12.92 13.35
C PRO A 66 -6.60 13.76 13.79
N GLY A 67 -7.76 13.11 13.98
CA GLY A 67 -8.99 13.76 14.43
C GLY A 67 -9.65 14.70 13.41
N ARG A 68 -9.18 14.73 12.16
CA ARG A 68 -9.71 15.61 11.10
C ARG A 68 -10.20 14.80 9.91
N LEU A 69 -11.48 14.96 9.58
CA LEU A 69 -12.03 14.39 8.34
C LEU A 69 -11.36 15.01 7.12
N ALA A 70 -11.15 14.18 6.11
CA ALA A 70 -10.58 14.57 4.81
C ALA A 70 -11.56 15.44 4.00
#